data_AF-A0A1V5Y5I7-F1
#
_entry.id   AF-A0A1V5Y5I7-F1
#
_cell.length_a   1.000
_cell.length_b   1.000
_cell.length_c   1.000
_cell.angle_alpha   90.00
_cell.angle_beta   90.00
_cell.angle_gamma   90.00
#
_symmetry.space_group_name_H-M   'P 1'
#
loop_
_entity.id
_entity.type
_entity.pdbx_description
1 polymer ?
#
loop_
_entity_poly.entity_id
_entity_poly.type
_entity_poly.pdbx_seq_one_letter_code
_entity_poly.pdbx_strand_id
1 'polypeptide(L)'
;MSTPVKKKDAEDILSDLHRLNELWDMVKQYLLMAFTTEPLTAEIEQHFLESKSNTSKFLRVVSEKIDSHQFRYDPEKITHLLRQAISVTHLRSLPMADRKNLFDTWHEVHVRLTQVLGAFQLISQGYHPTKKEKKSTSVASLKKGASGRKKKESPAGKIAVVALILIIVVAFFIIFKR
;
A
#
# COMPACT_ATOMS: atom_id res chain seq x y z
N MET A 1 -9.50 9.39 -16.63
CA MET A 1 -8.35 8.61 -17.18
C MET A 1 -7.09 9.32 -16.70
N SER A 2 -6.26 8.70 -15.85
CA SER A 2 -4.99 9.32 -15.45
C SER A 2 -4.04 9.22 -16.64
N THR A 3 -3.50 10.36 -17.09
CA THR A 3 -2.47 10.43 -18.12
C THR A 3 -1.23 9.67 -17.66
N PRO A 4 -0.60 8.86 -18.52
CA PRO A 4 0.64 8.18 -18.16
C PRO A 4 1.73 9.20 -17.86
N VAL A 5 2.39 9.05 -16.70
CA VAL A 5 3.55 9.87 -16.31
C VAL A 5 4.68 9.62 -17.31
N LYS A 6 5.25 10.68 -17.89
CA LYS A 6 6.38 10.57 -18.82
C LYS A 6 7.64 10.19 -18.04
N LYS A 7 8.57 9.49 -18.69
CA LYS A 7 9.82 9.02 -18.06
C LYS A 7 10.63 10.16 -17.41
N LYS A 8 10.82 11.28 -18.11
CA LYS A 8 11.56 12.44 -17.59
C LYS A 8 10.91 13.00 -16.32
N ASP A 9 9.59 13.18 -16.35
CA ASP A 9 8.83 13.64 -15.20
C ASP A 9 8.93 12.65 -14.02
N ALA A 10 9.02 11.34 -14.30
CA ALA A 10 9.19 10.32 -13.28
C ALA A 10 10.56 10.35 -12.60
N GLU A 11 11.65 10.66 -13.33
CA GLU A 11 13.00 10.82 -12.76
C GLU A 11 13.08 12.05 -11.84
N ASP A 12 12.50 13.17 -12.25
CA ASP A 12 12.44 14.38 -11.44
C ASP A 12 11.63 14.14 -10.15
N ILE A 13 10.45 13.51 -10.26
CA ILE A 13 9.62 13.14 -9.10
C ILE A 13 10.34 12.15 -8.19
N LEU A 14 11.08 11.19 -8.76
CA LEU A 14 11.85 10.22 -7.99
C LEU A 14 12.93 10.90 -7.14
N SER A 15 13.64 11.88 -7.70
CA SER A 15 14.64 12.67 -6.98
C SER A 15 14.02 13.41 -5.79
N ASP A 16 12.88 14.08 -6.01
CA ASP A 16 12.18 14.79 -4.95
C ASP A 16 11.65 13.86 -3.85
N LEU A 17 11.15 12.68 -4.24
CA LEU A 17 10.70 11.65 -3.31
C LEU A 17 11.84 11.10 -2.45
N HIS A 18 13.04 10.89 -3.04
CA HIS A 18 14.21 10.48 -2.28
C HIS A 18 14.57 11.54 -1.24
N ARG A 19 14.58 12.82 -1.66
CA ARG A 19 14.85 13.93 -0.75
C ARG A 19 13.82 14.03 0.37
N LEU A 20 12.53 13.86 0.07
CA LEU A 20 11.48 13.83 1.09
C LEU A 20 11.66 12.67 2.06
N ASN A 21 12.05 11.49 1.57
CA ASN A 21 12.30 10.33 2.42
C ASN A 21 13.50 10.54 3.37
N GLU A 22 14.60 11.14 2.89
CA GLU A 22 15.73 11.52 3.73
C GLU A 22 15.31 12.47 4.87
N LEU A 23 14.53 13.51 4.53
CA LEU A 23 14.00 14.44 5.52
C LEU A 23 13.08 13.72 6.53
N TRP A 24 12.26 12.78 6.04
CA TRP A 24 11.39 11.98 6.89
C TRP A 24 12.14 11.04 7.84
N ASP A 25 13.26 10.48 7.38
CA ASP A 25 14.16 9.67 8.21
C ASP A 25 14.90 10.53 9.24
N MET A 26 15.19 11.80 8.95
CA MET A 26 15.71 12.72 9.96
C MET A 26 14.67 13.00 11.05
N VAL A 27 13.40 13.22 10.70
CA VAL A 27 12.31 13.39 11.68
C VAL A 27 12.22 12.19 12.64
N LYS A 28 12.41 10.96 12.13
CA LYS A 28 12.46 9.73 12.95
C LYS A 28 13.44 9.83 14.11
N GLN A 29 14.64 10.37 13.87
CA GLN A 29 15.68 10.43 14.88
C GLN A 29 15.22 11.26 16.08
N TYR A 30 14.57 12.40 15.84
CA TYR A 30 14.01 13.24 16.89
C TYR A 30 12.79 12.60 17.59
N LEU A 31 11.96 11.87 16.85
CA LEU A 31 10.87 11.09 17.46
C LEU A 31 11.43 10.01 18.41
N LEU A 32 12.53 9.36 18.04
CA LEU A 32 13.18 8.34 18.88
C LEU A 32 13.82 8.95 20.13
N MET A 33 14.34 10.17 20.06
CA MET A 33 14.81 10.91 21.24
C MET A 33 13.70 11.12 22.29
N ALA A 34 12.42 11.07 21.90
CA ALA A 34 11.31 11.15 22.85
C ALA A 34 11.20 9.95 23.80
N PHE A 35 11.87 8.84 23.48
CA PHE A 35 11.91 7.61 24.28
C PHE A 35 13.18 7.48 25.11
N THR A 36 14.15 8.40 24.96
CA THR A 36 15.42 8.38 25.69
C THR A 36 15.40 9.37 26.86
N THR A 37 16.31 9.15 27.81
CA THR A 37 16.51 10.04 28.97
C THR A 37 17.69 11.00 28.79
N GLU A 38 18.35 10.97 27.63
CA GLU A 38 19.52 11.82 27.33
C GLU A 38 19.15 13.31 27.38
N PRO A 39 19.99 14.20 27.89
CA PRO A 39 19.66 15.62 27.96
C PRO A 39 19.42 16.22 26.56
N LEU A 40 18.34 17.00 26.41
CA LEU A 40 18.07 17.74 25.18
C LEU A 40 18.74 19.12 25.26
N THR A 41 19.57 19.43 24.27
CA THR A 41 20.16 20.75 24.11
C THR A 41 19.24 21.65 23.28
N ALA A 42 19.40 22.96 23.41
CA ALA A 42 18.67 23.93 22.58
C ALA A 42 18.98 23.75 21.08
N GLU A 43 20.19 23.32 20.75
CA GLU A 43 20.63 23.02 19.38
C GLU A 43 19.84 21.85 18.76
N ILE A 44 19.59 20.77 19.53
CA ILE A 44 18.77 19.64 19.08
C ILE A 44 17.34 20.10 18.75
N GLU A 45 16.75 20.94 19.61
CA GLU A 45 15.41 21.49 19.39
C GLU A 45 15.36 22.37 18.13
N GLN A 46 16.35 23.23 17.95
CA GLN A 46 16.44 24.06 16.76
C GLN A 46 16.53 23.20 15.49
N HIS A 47 17.41 22.20 15.47
CA HIS A 47 17.55 21.30 14.33
C HIS A 47 16.27 20.50 14.06
N PHE A 48 15.55 20.10 15.10
CA PHE A 48 14.26 19.45 14.93
C PHE A 48 13.25 20.38 14.24
N LEU A 49 13.13 21.63 14.69
CA LEU A 49 12.22 22.61 14.11
C LEU A 49 12.58 22.95 12.65
N GLU A 50 13.88 23.08 12.35
CA GLU A 50 14.39 23.24 10.98
C GLU A 50 14.04 22.04 10.11
N SER A 51 14.26 20.82 10.60
CA SER A 51 13.94 19.58 9.90
C SER A 51 12.44 19.47 9.60
N LYS A 52 11.57 19.79 10.56
CA LYS A 52 10.11 19.86 10.35
C LYS A 52 9.72 20.87 9.27
N SER A 53 10.32 22.06 9.32
CA SER A 53 10.05 23.14 8.35
C SER A 53 10.47 22.71 6.95
N ASN A 54 11.66 22.15 6.80
CA ASN A 54 12.18 21.64 5.53
C ASN A 54 11.32 20.49 5.00
N THR A 55 10.95 19.54 5.85
CA THR A 55 10.05 18.43 5.51
C THR A 55 8.70 18.97 5.01
N SER A 56 8.11 19.94 5.71
CA SER A 56 6.82 20.53 5.33
C SER A 56 6.88 21.27 3.99
N LYS A 57 7.98 21.98 3.72
CA LYS A 57 8.20 22.66 2.43
C LYS A 57 8.31 21.65 1.28
N PHE A 58 9.15 20.63 1.45
CA PHE A 58 9.36 19.60 0.42
C PHE A 58 8.11 18.74 0.19
N LEU A 59 7.37 18.46 1.25
CA LEU A 59 6.09 17.76 1.18
C LEU A 59 5.12 18.43 0.20
N ARG A 60 5.01 19.77 0.24
CA ARG A 60 4.13 20.52 -0.66
C ARG A 60 4.53 20.31 -2.11
N VAL A 61 5.82 20.49 -2.42
CA VAL A 61 6.38 20.29 -3.76
C VAL A 61 6.09 18.88 -4.29
N VAL A 62 6.29 17.85 -3.46
CA VAL A 62 6.03 16.46 -3.84
C VAL A 62 4.53 16.20 -4.00
N SER A 63 3.70 16.74 -3.11
CA SER A 63 2.24 16.53 -3.12
C SER A 63 1.56 17.11 -4.36
N GLU A 64 2.12 18.17 -4.94
CA GLU A 64 1.61 18.77 -6.18
C GLU A 64 1.93 17.91 -7.41
N LYS A 65 2.97 17.07 -7.34
CA LYS A 65 3.46 16.26 -8.46
C LYS A 65 2.90 14.84 -8.49
N ILE A 66 2.39 14.34 -7.36
CA ILE A 66 1.94 12.95 -7.21
C ILE A 66 0.43 12.88 -7.10
N ASP A 67 -0.19 12.10 -7.98
CA ASP A 67 -1.61 11.76 -7.88
C ASP A 67 -1.82 10.79 -6.69
N SER A 68 -2.36 11.33 -5.60
CA SER A 68 -2.66 10.59 -4.37
C SER A 68 -3.62 9.42 -4.60
N HIS A 69 -4.54 9.52 -5.56
CA HIS A 69 -5.51 8.46 -5.87
C HIS A 69 -4.84 7.26 -6.54
N GLN A 70 -3.80 7.50 -7.33
CA GLN A 70 -3.08 6.43 -8.04
C GLN A 70 -2.14 5.66 -7.10
N PHE A 71 -1.42 6.37 -6.24
CA PHE A 71 -0.31 5.79 -5.47
C PHE A 71 -0.61 5.56 -3.98
N ARG A 72 -1.86 5.82 -3.52
CA ARG A 72 -2.25 5.71 -2.10
C ARG A 72 -1.32 6.49 -1.18
N TYR A 73 -0.92 7.66 -1.64
CA TYR A 73 -0.06 8.58 -0.94
C TYR A 73 -0.92 9.60 -0.18
N ASP A 74 -0.67 9.75 1.12
CA ASP A 74 -1.46 10.61 2.00
C ASP A 74 -0.55 11.69 2.64
N PRO A 75 -0.43 12.88 2.01
CA PRO A 75 0.38 13.98 2.53
C PRO A 75 -0.24 14.63 3.78
N GLU A 76 -1.53 14.42 4.04
CA GLU A 76 -2.19 14.99 5.21
C GLU A 76 -1.71 14.33 6.50
N LYS A 77 -1.45 13.01 6.47
CA LYS A 77 -0.86 12.30 7.62
C LYS A 77 0.50 12.84 8.02
N ILE A 78 1.37 13.15 7.06
CA ILE A 78 2.67 13.79 7.32
C ILE A 78 2.44 15.15 7.98
N THR A 79 1.58 15.97 7.38
CA THR A 79 1.28 17.31 7.89
C THR A 79 0.72 17.27 9.32
N HIS A 80 -0.19 16.33 9.58
CA HIS A 80 -0.81 16.16 10.89
C HIS A 80 0.21 15.74 11.94
N LEU A 81 1.07 14.75 11.64
CA LEU A 81 2.14 14.34 12.54
C LEU A 81 3.09 15.49 12.85
N LEU A 82 3.55 16.22 11.83
CA LEU A 82 4.45 17.37 12.02
C LEU A 82 3.80 18.47 12.86
N ARG A 83 2.47 18.65 12.78
CA ARG A 83 1.74 19.59 13.64
C ARG A 83 1.69 19.14 15.10
N GLN A 84 1.46 17.84 15.35
CA GLN A 84 1.43 17.28 16.70
C GLN A 84 2.81 17.26 17.36
N ALA A 85 3.86 17.04 16.58
CA ALA A 85 5.23 16.94 17.07
C ALA A 85 5.86 18.32 17.31
N ILE A 86 5.32 19.12 18.24
CA ILE A 86 5.66 20.55 18.43
C ILE A 86 7.17 20.78 18.65
N SER A 87 7.74 20.12 19.66
CA SER A 87 9.16 20.14 20.04
C SER A 87 9.57 18.76 20.59
N VAL A 88 10.86 18.46 20.67
CA VAL A 88 11.33 17.16 21.22
C VAL A 88 11.02 17.06 22.71
N THR A 89 11.12 18.17 23.44
CA THR A 89 10.77 18.30 24.85
C THR A 89 9.28 18.05 25.07
N HIS A 90 8.42 18.60 24.20
CA HIS A 90 6.99 18.32 24.23
C HIS A 90 6.71 16.84 23.97
N LEU A 91 7.35 16.25 22.97
CA LEU A 91 7.20 14.82 22.68
C LEU A 91 7.57 13.94 23.89
N ARG A 92 8.60 14.31 24.65
CA ARG A 92 8.99 13.59 25.88
C ARG A 92 7.98 13.70 27.01
N SER A 93 7.29 14.84 27.13
CA SER A 93 6.30 15.03 28.18
C SER A 93 4.98 14.32 27.90
N LEU A 94 4.78 13.82 26.67
CA LEU A 94 3.60 13.04 26.32
C LEU A 94 3.58 11.66 27.03
N PRO A 95 2.38 11.15 27.37
CA PRO A 95 2.20 9.77 27.78
C PRO A 95 2.86 8.78 26.81
N MET A 96 3.34 7.64 27.34
CA MET A 96 4.02 6.63 26.51
C MET A 96 3.14 6.14 25.34
N ALA A 97 1.84 6.01 25.55
CA ALA A 97 0.89 5.63 24.51
C ALA A 97 0.88 6.63 23.35
N ASP A 98 0.88 7.93 23.64
CA ASP A 98 0.84 8.97 22.62
C ASP A 98 2.17 9.06 21.84
N ARG A 99 3.30 8.91 22.53
CA ARG A 99 4.62 8.79 21.87
C ARG A 99 4.65 7.63 20.90
N LYS A 100 4.14 6.46 21.31
CA LYS A 100 4.04 5.28 20.46
C LYS A 100 3.13 5.51 19.26
N ASN A 101 1.95 6.09 19.47
CA ASN A 101 1.01 6.41 18.39
C ASN A 101 1.64 7.34 17.33
N LEU A 102 2.42 8.33 17.75
CA LEU A 102 3.15 9.21 16.84
C LEU A 102 4.20 8.44 16.04
N PHE A 103 4.95 7.55 16.68
CA PHE A 103 5.93 6.72 16.00
C PHE A 103 5.29 5.71 15.03
N ASP A 104 4.17 5.09 15.41
CA ASP A 104 3.40 4.19 14.56
C ASP A 104 2.87 4.93 13.33
N THR A 105 2.39 6.17 13.51
CA THR A 105 1.99 7.05 12.40
C THR A 105 3.17 7.38 11.49
N TRP A 106 4.34 7.68 12.06
CA TRP A 106 5.57 7.90 11.30
C TRP A 106 5.93 6.69 10.44
N HIS A 107 5.86 5.49 11.03
CA HIS A 107 6.18 4.25 10.36
C HIS A 107 5.20 3.92 9.22
N GLU A 108 3.89 4.09 9.47
CA GLU A 108 2.87 3.88 8.45
C GLU A 108 3.15 4.75 7.20
N VAL A 109 3.43 6.04 7.43
CA VAL A 109 3.78 6.98 6.36
C VAL A 109 5.07 6.56 5.65
N HIS A 110 6.11 6.17 6.40
CA HIS A 110 7.38 5.75 5.82
C HIS A 110 7.19 4.57 4.87
N VAL A 111 6.43 3.54 5.27
CA VAL A 111 6.10 2.39 4.43
C VAL A 111 5.38 2.83 3.14
N ARG A 112 4.43 3.77 3.23
CA ARG A 112 3.74 4.31 2.05
C ARG A 112 4.70 5.07 1.14
N LEU A 113 5.55 5.92 1.69
CA LEU A 113 6.52 6.71 0.93
C LEU A 113 7.49 5.80 0.18
N THR A 114 7.99 4.74 0.81
CA THR A 114 8.85 3.74 0.16
C THR A 114 8.13 2.98 -0.96
N GLN A 115 6.84 2.67 -0.80
CA GLN A 115 6.03 2.05 -1.86
C GLN A 115 5.90 2.98 -3.08
N VAL A 116 5.65 4.27 -2.84
CA VAL A 116 5.57 5.29 -3.89
C VAL A 116 6.92 5.42 -4.60
N LEU A 117 8.02 5.52 -3.85
CA LEU A 117 9.39 5.51 -4.37
C LEU A 117 9.63 4.32 -5.29
N GLY A 118 9.36 3.10 -4.82
CA GLY A 118 9.53 1.88 -5.63
C GLY A 118 8.66 1.89 -6.90
N ALA A 119 7.46 2.43 -6.83
CA ALA A 119 6.60 2.57 -8.02
C ALA A 119 7.19 3.54 -9.05
N PHE A 120 7.71 4.70 -8.61
CA PHE A 120 8.37 5.66 -9.51
C PHE A 120 9.70 5.14 -10.07
N GLN A 121 10.44 4.31 -9.32
CA GLN A 121 11.64 3.63 -9.83
C GLN A 121 11.32 2.68 -10.99
N LEU A 122 10.21 1.94 -10.89
CA LEU A 122 9.78 1.08 -11.99
C LEU A 122 9.32 1.92 -13.21
N ILE A 123 8.58 3.00 -12.96
CA ILE A 123 8.11 3.90 -14.04
C ILE A 123 9.28 4.56 -14.77
N SER A 124 10.32 5.02 -14.06
CA SER A 124 11.51 5.59 -14.68
C SER A 124 12.28 4.57 -15.52
N GLN A 125 12.24 3.28 -15.14
CA GLN A 125 12.78 2.17 -15.93
C GLN A 125 11.92 1.79 -17.15
N GLY A 126 10.76 2.44 -17.35
CA GLY A 126 9.86 2.21 -18.49
C GLY A 126 8.68 1.28 -18.20
N TYR A 127 8.46 0.88 -16.93
CA TYR A 127 7.27 0.13 -16.56
C TYR A 127 6.04 1.04 -16.52
N HIS A 128 5.07 0.78 -17.38
CA HIS A 128 3.77 1.46 -17.33
C HIS A 128 2.76 0.56 -16.61
N PRO A 129 2.22 0.98 -15.44
CA PRO A 129 1.22 0.19 -14.73
C PRO A 129 -0.04 0.09 -15.60
N THR A 130 -0.24 -1.06 -16.22
CA THR A 130 -1.49 -1.37 -16.91
C THR A 130 -2.55 -1.58 -15.85
N LYS A 131 -3.54 -0.69 -15.77
CA LYS A 131 -4.75 -0.95 -14.98
C LYS A 131 -5.39 -2.22 -15.56
N LYS A 132 -5.18 -3.37 -14.92
CA LYS A 132 -6.12 -4.47 -15.04
C LYS A 132 -7.39 -3.96 -14.40
N GLU A 133 -8.33 -3.49 -15.20
CA GLU A 133 -9.70 -3.28 -14.76
C GLU A 133 -10.15 -4.59 -14.11
N LYS A 134 -10.17 -4.62 -12.77
CA LYS A 134 -11.06 -5.56 -12.10
C LYS A 134 -12.43 -5.10 -12.51
N LYS A 135 -12.99 -5.74 -13.56
CA LYS A 135 -14.41 -5.67 -13.89
C LYS A 135 -15.15 -5.80 -12.56
N SER A 136 -15.68 -4.69 -12.06
CA SER A 136 -16.47 -4.71 -10.85
C SER A 136 -17.62 -5.66 -11.17
N THR A 137 -17.65 -6.78 -10.46
CA THR A 137 -18.80 -7.67 -10.48
C THR A 137 -19.86 -6.91 -9.71
N SER A 138 -20.57 -5.99 -10.40
CA SER A 138 -21.68 -5.23 -9.85
C SER A 138 -22.60 -6.19 -9.10
N VAL A 139 -23.15 -5.78 -7.97
CA VAL A 139 -24.11 -6.60 -7.19
C VAL A 139 -25.31 -7.05 -8.06
N ALA A 140 -25.58 -6.38 -9.18
CA ALA A 140 -26.53 -6.83 -10.21
C ALA A 140 -26.15 -8.20 -10.83
N SER A 141 -24.86 -8.53 -10.94
CA SER A 141 -24.36 -9.82 -11.40
C SER A 141 -24.34 -10.90 -10.30
N LEU A 142 -24.34 -10.51 -9.01
CA LEU A 142 -24.55 -11.43 -7.88
C LEU A 142 -26.04 -11.78 -7.69
N LYS A 143 -26.97 -10.83 -7.93
CA LYS A 143 -28.42 -11.09 -7.88
C LYS A 143 -28.95 -11.95 -9.02
N LYS A 144 -28.28 -11.99 -10.19
CA LYS A 144 -28.57 -12.98 -11.24
C LYS A 144 -28.09 -14.41 -10.90
N GLY A 145 -27.31 -14.59 -9.83
CA GLY A 145 -26.86 -15.91 -9.35
C GLY A 145 -27.85 -16.63 -8.43
N ALA A 146 -28.86 -15.92 -7.90
CA ALA A 146 -29.85 -16.48 -6.97
C ALA A 146 -31.13 -17.01 -7.66
N SER A 147 -31.27 -16.84 -8.98
CA SER A 147 -32.38 -17.39 -9.75
C SER A 147 -31.87 -18.14 -10.97
N GLY A 148 -31.99 -19.47 -10.94
CA GLY A 148 -31.75 -20.33 -12.10
C GLY A 148 -30.34 -20.94 -12.16
N ARG A 149 -30.16 -22.03 -11.42
CA ARG A 149 -29.03 -22.97 -11.55
C ARG A 149 -29.04 -23.58 -12.97
N LYS A 150 -28.47 -22.89 -13.97
CA LYS A 150 -28.11 -23.53 -15.24
C LYS A 150 -26.85 -24.36 -15.02
N LYS A 151 -27.08 -25.67 -14.91
CA LYS A 151 -26.10 -26.75 -14.77
C LYS A 151 -25.03 -26.61 -15.86
N LYS A 152 -23.84 -26.12 -15.50
CA LYS A 152 -22.66 -26.14 -16.36
C LYS A 152 -22.17 -27.59 -16.35
N GLU A 153 -22.46 -28.35 -17.42
CA GLU A 153 -21.91 -29.69 -17.60
C GLU A 153 -20.38 -29.59 -17.61
N SER A 154 -19.74 -30.06 -16.54
CA SER A 154 -18.30 -30.29 -16.55
C SER A 154 -18.03 -31.62 -17.27
N PRO A 155 -17.01 -31.69 -18.14
CA PRO A 155 -16.66 -32.92 -18.86
C PRO A 155 -16.23 -34.07 -17.92
N ALA A 156 -15.95 -33.79 -16.65
CA ALA A 156 -15.62 -34.80 -15.65
C ALA A 156 -16.82 -35.71 -15.29
N GLY A 157 -18.05 -35.20 -15.41
CA GLY A 157 -19.26 -35.99 -15.13
C GLY A 157 -19.53 -37.07 -16.18
N LYS A 158 -19.22 -36.80 -17.46
CA LYS A 158 -19.39 -37.77 -18.55
C LYS A 158 -18.41 -38.94 -18.42
N ILE A 159 -17.19 -38.68 -17.97
CA ILE A 159 -16.16 -39.71 -17.76
C ILE A 159 -16.56 -40.66 -16.61
N ALA A 160 -17.11 -40.13 -15.51
CA ALA A 160 -17.55 -40.95 -14.38
C ALA A 160 -18.75 -41.87 -14.74
N VAL A 161 -19.69 -41.37 -15.55
CA VAL A 161 -20.86 -42.17 -15.98
C VAL A 161 -20.45 -43.29 -16.94
N VAL A 162 -19.53 -43.03 -17.86
CA VAL A 162 -19.00 -44.05 -18.78
C VAL A 162 -18.24 -45.15 -18.02
N ALA A 163 -17.44 -44.77 -17.02
CA ALA A 163 -16.74 -45.73 -16.17
C ALA A 163 -17.72 -46.61 -15.37
N LEU A 164 -18.81 -46.05 -14.85
CA LEU A 164 -19.83 -46.79 -14.11
C LEU A 164 -20.57 -47.80 -15.00
N ILE A 165 -20.93 -47.41 -16.23
CA ILE A 165 -21.60 -48.29 -17.20
C ILE A 165 -20.68 -49.46 -17.58
N LEU A 166 -19.39 -49.21 -17.81
CA LEU A 166 -18.42 -50.27 -18.11
C LEU A 166 -18.30 -51.28 -16.97
N ILE A 167 -18.27 -50.83 -15.71
CA ILE A 167 -18.21 -51.71 -14.54
C ILE A 167 -19.47 -52.58 -14.44
N ILE A 168 -20.65 -51.99 -14.69
CA ILE A 168 -21.92 -52.73 -14.66
C ILE A 168 -21.97 -53.79 -15.77
N VAL A 169 -21.53 -53.46 -17.00
CA VAL A 169 -21.52 -54.42 -18.13
C VAL A 169 -20.55 -55.57 -17.85
N VAL A 170 -19.37 -55.29 -17.31
CA VAL A 170 -18.39 -56.33 -16.95
C VAL A 170 -18.93 -57.22 -15.82
N ALA A 171 -19.53 -56.63 -14.78
CA ALA A 171 -20.14 -57.39 -13.69
C ALA A 171 -21.29 -58.28 -14.19
N PHE A 172 -22.14 -57.75 -15.10
CA PHE A 172 -23.23 -58.52 -15.70
C PHE A 172 -22.72 -59.71 -16.52
N PHE A 173 -21.64 -59.52 -17.29
CA PHE A 173 -21.02 -60.60 -18.07
C PHE A 173 -20.40 -61.69 -17.19
N ILE A 174 -19.82 -61.33 -16.05
CA ILE A 174 -19.24 -62.31 -15.10
C ILE A 174 -20.34 -63.13 -14.42
N ILE A 175 -21.48 -62.50 -14.09
CA ILE A 175 -22.61 -63.17 -13.43
C ILE A 175 -23.35 -64.10 -14.40
N PHE A 176 -23.52 -63.71 -15.68
CA PHE A 176 -24.28 -64.51 -16.65
C PHE A 176 -23.45 -65.58 -17.40
N LYS A 177 -22.12 -65.59 -17.27
CA LYS A 177 -21.24 -66.59 -17.91
C LYS A 177 -20.85 -67.74 -16.96
N ARG A 178 -21.50 -67.83 -15.80
CA ARG A 178 -21.35 -68.93 -14.83
C ARG A 178 -22.61 -69.77 -14.80
#